data_AF-A0A843GGX6-F1
#
_entry.id   AF-A0A843GGX6-F1
#
_cell.length_a   1.000
_cell.length_b   1.000
_cell.length_c   1.000
_cell.angle_alpha   90.00
_cell.angle_beta   90.00
_cell.angle_gamma   90.00
#
_symmetry.space_group_name_H-M   'P 1'
#
loop_
_entity.id
_entity.type
_entity.pdbx_description
1 polymer ?
#
loop_
_entity_poly.entity_id
_entity_poly.type
_entity_poly.pdbx_seq_one_letter_code
_entity_poly.pdbx_strand_id
1 'polypeptide(L)' 'MGTNIIGINQPKLVRCYDNDWNYITTYTSLRTCARCCKIPVTTLHKAILAKKLIKNHYFSYDKK' A
#
# COMPACT_ATOMS: atom_id res chain seq x y z
N MET A 1 -17.22 27.14 15.35
CA MET A 1 -15.85 26.62 15.52
C MET A 1 -15.98 25.16 15.93
N GLY A 2 -15.98 24.22 14.99
CA GLY A 2 -14.78 23.45 14.61
C GLY A 2 -14.50 22.41 15.71
N THR A 3 -14.90 21.15 15.56
CA THR A 3 -14.04 20.15 14.92
C THR A 3 -14.86 18.93 14.47
N ASN A 4 -14.83 18.68 13.17
CA ASN A 4 -15.44 17.53 12.53
C ASN A 4 -14.44 16.36 12.63
N ILE A 5 -14.47 15.60 13.72
CA ILE A 5 -13.67 14.37 13.85
C ILE A 5 -14.37 13.20 13.17
N ILE A 6 -14.63 13.32 11.88
CA ILE A 6 -14.76 12.13 11.03
C ILE A 6 -13.33 11.72 10.71
N GLY A 7 -12.67 11.09 11.70
CA GLY A 7 -11.53 10.22 11.43
C GLY A 7 -12.04 8.99 10.69
N ILE A 8 -12.64 9.17 9.51
CA ILE A 8 -12.78 8.09 8.54
C ILE A 8 -11.34 7.65 8.30
N ASN A 9 -11.01 6.51 8.89
CA ASN A 9 -9.86 5.70 8.57
C ASN A 9 -9.95 5.42 7.07
N GLN A 10 -9.53 6.39 6.25
CA GLN A 10 -9.63 6.27 4.81
C GLN A 10 -8.89 4.99 4.47
N PRO A 11 -9.53 4.02 3.79
CA PRO A 11 -8.86 2.80 3.42
C PRO A 11 -7.64 3.21 2.61
N LYS A 12 -6.45 3.10 3.23
CA LYS A 12 -5.19 3.45 2.58
C LYS A 12 -5.00 2.46 1.44
N LEU A 13 -5.38 2.91 0.25
CA LEU A 13 -5.21 2.16 -0.98
C LEU A 13 -3.72 1.87 -1.15
N VAL A 14 -3.41 0.66 -1.56
CA VAL A 14 -2.03 0.23 -1.82
C VAL A 14 -1.91 -0.05 -3.30
N ARG A 15 -1.19 0.81 -4.00
CA ARG A 15 -0.85 0.59 -5.41
C ARG A 15 0.34 -0.33 -5.50
N CYS A 16 0.25 -1.28 -6.40
CA CYS A 16 1.29 -2.23 -6.74
C CYS A 16 1.81 -1.89 -8.13
N TYR A 17 3.13 -1.80 -8.23
CA TYR A 17 3.86 -1.54 -9.45
C TYR A 17 4.85 -2.66 -9.70
N ASP A 18 5.20 -2.88 -10.96
CA ASP A 18 6.26 -3.82 -11.34
C ASP A 18 7.65 -3.24 -11.01
N ASN A 19 8.72 -4.01 -11.23
CA ASN A 19 10.10 -3.58 -11.05
C ASN A 19 10.45 -2.33 -11.89
N ASP A 20 9.81 -2.19 -13.04
CA ASP A 20 9.91 -1.03 -13.93
C ASP A 20 8.96 0.13 -13.55
N TRP A 21 8.39 0.12 -12.34
CA TRP A 21 7.40 1.11 -11.89
C TRP A 21 6.12 1.18 -12.73
N ASN A 22 5.87 0.16 -13.55
CA ASN A 22 4.63 0.05 -14.31
C ASN A 22 3.48 -0.30 -13.37
N TYR A 23 2.35 0.41 -13.49
CA TYR A 23 1.18 0.13 -12.67
C TYR A 23 0.62 -1.25 -12.98
N ILE A 24 0.44 -2.07 -11.94
CA ILE A 24 -0.17 -3.41 -12.07
C ILE A 24 -1.59 -3.37 -11.54
N THR A 25 -1.76 -2.99 -10.27
CA THR A 25 -3.07 -3.05 -9.60
C THR A 25 -3.13 -2.15 -8.36
N THR A 26 -4.33 -1.91 -7.87
CA THR A 26 -4.58 -1.20 -6.61
C THR A 26 -5.37 -2.09 -5.67
N TYR A 27 -4.84 -2.28 -4.47
CA TYR A 27 -5.53 -2.96 -3.39
C TYR A 27 -6.28 -1.95 -2.52
N THR A 28 -7.47 -2.34 -2.07
CA THR A 28 -8.31 -1.53 -1.18
C THR A 28 -7.74 -1.35 0.22
N SER A 29 -6.80 -2.19 0.64
CA SER A 29 -6.17 -2.15 1.96
C SER A 29 -4.84 -2.89 1.98
N LEU A 30 -3.94 -2.46 2.87
CA LEU A 30 -2.66 -3.13 3.14
C LEU A 30 -2.83 -4.61 3.53
N ARG A 31 -3.85 -4.94 4.32
CA ARG A 31 -4.14 -6.30 4.76
C ARG A 31 -4.55 -7.22 3.59
N THR A 32 -5.35 -6.69 2.66
CA THR A 32 -5.75 -7.41 1.44
C THR A 32 -4.53 -7.68 0.56
N CYS A 33 -3.70 -6.65 0.34
CA CYS A 33 -2.45 -6.77 -0.42
C CYS A 33 -1.52 -7.82 0.20
N ALA A 34 -1.28 -7.74 1.51
CA ALA A 34 -0.47 -8.68 2.28
C ALA A 34 -0.97 -10.13 2.13
N ARG A 35 -2.29 -10.35 2.19
CA ARG A 35 -2.90 -11.68 1.99
C ARG A 35 -2.72 -12.19 0.56
N CYS A 36 -2.98 -11.36 -0.46
CA CYS A 36 -2.81 -11.73 -1.87
C CYS A 36 -1.35 -12.07 -2.18
N CYS A 37 -0.41 -11.24 -1.72
CA CYS A 37 1.02 -11.44 -1.98
C CYS A 37 1.65 -12.49 -1.03
N LYS A 38 0.92 -13.02 -0.05
CA LYS A 38 1.44 -13.89 1.02
C LYS A 38 2.66 -13.27 1.72
N ILE A 39 2.54 -12.00 2.12
CA ILE A 39 3.59 -11.23 2.80
C ILE A 39 3.02 -10.73 4.15
N PRO A 40 3.79 -10.73 5.24
CA PRO A 40 3.35 -10.11 6.48
C PRO A 40 3.03 -8.62 6.30
N VAL A 41 1.92 -8.16 6.87
CA VAL A 41 1.46 -6.76 6.79
C VAL A 41 2.55 -5.78 7.26
N THR A 42 3.28 -6.13 8.32
CA THR A 42 4.39 -5.34 8.87
C THR A 42 5.55 -5.19 7.89
N THR A 43 5.94 -6.28 7.22
CA THR A 43 6.99 -6.28 6.19
C THR A 43 6.57 -5.44 5.00
N LEU A 44 5.32 -5.58 4.55
CA LEU A 44 4.76 -4.78 3.46
C LEU A 44 4.75 -3.29 3.81
N HIS A 45 4.30 -2.92 5.01
CA HIS A 45 4.31 -1.54 5.48
C HIS A 45 5.72 -0.95 5.49
N LYS A 46 6.69 -1.68 6.07
CA LYS A 46 8.10 -1.26 6.11
C LYS A 46 8.67 -1.08 4.72
N ALA A 47 8.36 -1.97 3.78
CA ALA A 47 8.84 -1.85 2.41
C ALA A 47 8.23 -0.66 1.66
N ILE A 48 6.95 -0.36 1.87
CA ILE A 48 6.32 0.84 1.31
C ILE A 48 7.04 2.10 1.82
N LEU A 49 7.26 2.20 3.14
CA LEU A 49 7.97 3.34 3.75
C LEU A 49 9.42 3.45 3.26
N ALA A 50 10.12 2.31 3.16
CA ALA A 50 11.49 2.25 2.69
C ALA A 50 11.62 2.25 1.15
N LYS A 51 10.50 2.33 0.41
CA LYS A 51 10.43 2.21 -1.06
C LYS A 51 11.26 1.01 -1.58
N LYS A 52 11.12 -0.14 -0.91
CA LYS A 52 11.82 -1.38 -1.27
C LYS A 52 10.94 -2.27 -2.14
N LEU A 53 11.61 -2.93 -3.08
CA LEU A 53 11.05 -4.05 -3.83
C LEU A 53 10.75 -5.23 -2.91
N ILE A 54 9.54 -5.79 -3.01
CA ILE A 54 9.22 -7.10 -2.45
C ILE A 54 8.70 -7.99 -3.56
N LYS A 55 9.32 -9.17 -3.72
CA LYS A 55 8.93 -10.16 -4.74
C LYS A 55 8.84 -9.56 -6.15
N ASN A 56 9.80 -8.70 -6.52
CA ASN A 56 9.82 -8.00 -7.81
C ASN A 56 8.71 -6.95 -8.03
N HIS A 57 8.01 -6.53 -6.96
CA HIS A 57 6.97 -5.50 -7.02
C HIS A 57 7.27 -4.34 -6.05
N TYR A 58 6.92 -3.12 -6.46
CA TYR A 58 6.90 -1.94 -5.59
C TYR A 58 5.49 -1.69 -5.07
N PHE A 59 5.39 -1.19 -3.85
CA PHE A 59 4.11 -0.84 -3.22
C PHE A 59 4.13 0.61 -2.75
N SER A 60 3.05 1.35 -2.98
CA SER A 60 2.91 2.75 -2.56
C SER A 60 1.50 3.07 -2.08
N TYR A 61 1.39 4.00 -1.13
CA TYR A 61 0.10 4.56 -0.69
C TYR A 61 -0.38 5.71 -1.60
N ASP A 62 0.57 6.45 -2.15
CA ASP A 62 0.29 7.65 -2.95
C ASP A 62 0.10 7.34 -4.43
N LYS A 63 -0.59 8.25 -5.12
CA LYS A 63 -0.55 8.29 -6.60
C LYS A 63 0.81 8.89 -6.92
N LYS A 64 1.68 8.11 -7.58
CA LYS A 64 2.83 8.70 -8.24
C LYS A 64 2.35 9.53 -9.42
#